data_AF-A0A7Y2U8B8-F1
#
_entry.id   AF-A0A7Y2U8B8-F1
#
_cell.length_a   1.000
_cell.length_b   1.000
_cell.length_c   1.000
_cell.angle_alpha   90.00
_cell.angle_beta   90.00
_cell.angle_gamma   90.00
#
_symmetry.space_group_name_H-M   'P 1'
#
loop_
_entity.id
_entity.type
_entity.pdbx_description
1 polymer ?
#
loop_
_entity_poly.entity_id
_entity_poly.type
_entity_poly.pdbx_seq_one_letter_code
_entity_poly.pdbx_strand_id
1 'polypeptide(L)'
;MKTTLITLLITSLLIPVSMADPASEVKTKKPLTEAEIAKGLEKHNKGALKLADEQDELSADVQDLIDEQTDDEIIKLLREIEVIMADATDLLAQKKTCGSTIATETEVIEKIFEAAKKKQQKGGG
;
A
#
# COMPACT_ATOMS: atom_id res chain seq x y z
N MET A 1 -1.18 58.50 -5.30
CA MET A 1 -0.59 57.56 -6.28
C MET A 1 0.91 57.46 -6.01
N LYS A 2 1.40 56.25 -5.73
CA LYS A 2 2.79 55.80 -5.93
C LYS A 2 2.87 54.34 -5.48
N THR A 3 2.69 53.46 -6.46
CA THR A 3 2.98 52.03 -6.43
C THR A 3 4.50 51.84 -6.39
N THR A 4 5.01 51.05 -5.45
CA THR A 4 6.42 50.58 -5.47
C THR A 4 6.46 49.20 -4.80
N LEU A 5 6.14 48.17 -5.57
CA LEU A 5 7.06 47.19 -6.15
C LEU A 5 7.82 46.37 -5.08
N ILE A 6 7.26 45.20 -4.80
CA ILE A 6 7.87 44.10 -4.05
C ILE A 6 9.03 43.55 -4.88
N THR A 7 10.24 43.54 -4.32
CA THR A 7 11.38 42.84 -4.92
C THR A 7 11.95 41.81 -3.96
N LEU A 8 11.85 40.58 -4.46
CA LEU A 8 12.46 39.31 -4.08
C LEU A 8 13.90 39.43 -3.53
N LEU A 9 14.17 38.82 -2.37
CA LEU A 9 15.52 38.41 -1.98
C LEU A 9 15.45 37.08 -1.21
N ILE A 10 15.50 35.97 -1.94
CA ILE A 10 15.72 34.64 -1.33
C ILE A 10 17.21 34.55 -1.03
N THR A 11 17.59 34.79 0.22
CA THR A 11 18.95 34.58 0.70
C THR A 11 19.17 33.08 0.89
N SER A 12 19.97 32.49 0.01
CA SER A 12 20.50 31.13 0.14
C SER A 12 21.31 31.03 1.44
N LEU A 13 20.82 30.25 2.40
CA LEU A 13 21.55 29.87 3.59
C LEU A 13 22.57 28.78 3.22
N LEU A 14 23.85 29.16 3.16
CA LEU A 14 24.99 28.24 3.09
C LEU A 14 25.18 27.59 4.47
N ILE A 15 24.98 26.28 4.56
CA ILE A 15 25.42 25.46 5.70
C ILE A 15 26.74 24.77 5.29
N PRO A 16 27.87 25.00 5.97
CA PRO A 16 29.06 24.19 5.79
C PRO A 16 29.01 22.98 6.74
N VAL A 17 28.61 21.81 6.22
CA VAL A 17 28.92 20.53 6.89
C VAL A 17 30.24 20.03 6.29
N SER A 18 31.31 20.21 7.07
CA SER A 18 32.52 19.42 6.95
C SER A 18 32.32 18.14 7.75
N MET A 19 32.33 16.99 7.08
CA MET A 19 32.98 15.74 7.49
C MET A 19 32.70 14.73 6.38
N ALA A 20 33.76 14.14 5.85
CA ALA A 20 33.74 13.18 4.76
C ALA A 20 33.21 11.81 5.21
N ASP A 21 32.39 11.18 4.38
CA ASP A 21 32.25 9.73 4.26
C ASP A 21 32.22 9.39 2.75
N PRO A 22 33.03 8.43 2.24
CA PRO A 22 33.31 8.30 0.82
C PRO A 22 32.33 7.36 0.11
N ALA A 23 32.01 7.71 -1.14
CA ALA A 23 31.33 6.85 -2.12
C ALA A 23 29.86 6.50 -1.83
N SER A 24 28.98 7.49 -1.96
CA SER A 24 27.76 7.26 -2.73
C SER A 24 27.71 8.31 -3.83
N GLU A 25 28.16 7.94 -5.02
CA GLU A 25 27.78 8.67 -6.22
C GLU A 25 26.26 8.67 -6.27
N VAL A 26 25.63 9.74 -5.79
CA VAL A 26 24.27 10.09 -6.19
C VAL A 26 24.38 10.34 -7.68
N LYS A 27 24.23 9.27 -8.48
CA LYS A 27 23.96 9.38 -9.90
C LYS A 27 22.71 10.22 -9.99
N THR A 28 22.88 11.52 -10.23
CA THR A 28 21.81 12.45 -10.56
C THR A 28 21.11 11.89 -11.78
N LYS A 29 20.08 11.07 -11.56
CA LYS A 29 19.19 10.59 -12.62
C LYS A 29 18.65 11.85 -13.29
N LYS A 30 18.83 11.93 -14.61
CA LYS A 30 18.23 12.99 -15.42
C LYS A 30 16.74 13.10 -15.04
N PRO A 31 16.19 14.32 -14.86
CA PRO A 31 14.78 14.48 -14.54
C PRO A 31 13.94 13.73 -15.57
N LEU A 32 12.98 12.93 -15.08
CA LEU A 32 12.06 12.16 -15.90
C LEU A 32 11.29 13.09 -16.83
N THR A 33 11.15 12.69 -18.08
CA THR A 33 10.30 13.37 -19.06
C THR A 33 8.83 13.14 -18.75
N GLU A 34 7.96 14.05 -19.21
CA GLU A 34 6.51 13.92 -19.05
C GLU A 34 5.96 12.60 -19.63
N ALA A 35 6.52 12.14 -20.76
CA ALA A 35 6.16 10.87 -21.37
C ALA A 35 6.54 9.66 -20.49
N GLU A 36 7.69 9.71 -19.80
CA GLU A 36 8.11 8.65 -18.88
C GLU A 36 7.23 8.61 -17.62
N ILE A 37 6.80 9.78 -17.11
CA ILE A 37 5.87 9.88 -15.99
C ILE A 37 4.50 9.31 -16.39
N ALA A 38 3.97 9.69 -17.55
CA ALA A 38 2.69 9.19 -18.05
C ALA A 38 2.70 7.66 -18.20
N LYS A 39 3.77 7.11 -18.78
CA LYS A 39 3.96 5.66 -18.91
C LYS A 39 4.08 4.97 -17.54
N GLY A 40 4.79 5.59 -16.59
CA GLY A 40 4.92 5.09 -15.22
C GLY A 40 3.56 5.02 -14.51
N LEU A 41 2.76 6.07 -14.64
CA LEU A 41 1.42 6.15 -14.06
C LEU A 41 0.46 5.12 -14.68
N GLU A 42 0.51 4.93 -16.00
CA GLU A 42 -0.28 3.89 -16.67
C GLU A 42 0.07 2.49 -16.16
N LYS A 43 1.37 2.19 -16.07
CA LYS A 43 1.85 0.91 -15.54
C LYS A 43 1.41 0.71 -14.09
N HIS A 44 1.54 1.74 -13.25
CA HIS A 44 1.09 1.70 -11.87
C HIS A 44 -0.41 1.42 -11.76
N ASN A 45 -1.23 2.13 -12.53
CA ASN A 45 -2.68 1.94 -12.53
C ASN A 45 -3.09 0.54 -12.97
N LYS A 46 -2.42 -0.03 -13.99
CA LYS A 46 -2.63 -1.42 -14.40
C LYS A 46 -2.26 -2.40 -13.30
N GLY A 47 -1.17 -2.13 -12.58
CA GLY A 47 -0.75 -2.94 -11.44
C GLY A 47 -1.77 -2.92 -10.31
N ALA A 48 -2.28 -1.74 -9.95
CA ALA A 48 -3.28 -1.59 -8.89
C ALA A 48 -4.59 -2.32 -9.23
N LEU A 49 -5.06 -2.23 -10.48
CA LEU A 49 -6.26 -2.95 -10.93
C LEU A 49 -6.05 -4.46 -10.90
N LYS A 50 -4.90 -4.94 -11.39
CA LYS A 50 -4.56 -6.36 -11.35
C LYS A 50 -4.52 -6.89 -9.92
N LEU A 51 -3.96 -6.12 -8.99
CA LEU A 51 -3.93 -6.49 -7.58
C LEU A 51 -5.33 -6.49 -6.95
N ALA A 52 -6.22 -5.57 -7.36
CA ALA A 52 -7.62 -5.60 -6.95
C ALA A 52 -8.32 -6.90 -7.41
N ASP A 53 -8.11 -7.30 -8.66
CA ASP A 53 -8.67 -8.55 -9.19
C ASP A 53 -8.14 -9.78 -8.42
N GLU A 54 -6.85 -9.78 -8.04
CA GLU A 54 -6.25 -10.84 -7.21
C GLU A 54 -6.83 -10.86 -5.78
N GLN A 55 -7.20 -9.71 -5.20
CA GLN A 55 -7.88 -9.64 -3.89
C GLN A 55 -9.34 -10.13 -3.96
N ASP A 56 -10.03 -9.92 -5.08
CA ASP A 56 -11.37 -10.46 -5.31
C ASP A 56 -11.34 -12.00 -5.39
N GLU A 57 -10.38 -12.57 -6.13
CA GLU A 57 -10.16 -14.03 -6.19
C GLU A 57 -9.85 -14.60 -4.80
N LEU A 58 -8.94 -13.97 -4.05
CA LEU A 58 -8.63 -14.40 -2.68
C LEU A 58 -9.84 -14.28 -1.75
N SER A 59 -10.72 -13.30 -1.96
CA SER A 59 -11.95 -13.14 -1.16
C SER A 59 -12.92 -14.28 -1.42
N ALA A 60 -13.00 -14.77 -2.66
CA ALA A 60 -13.77 -15.97 -2.99
C ALA A 60 -13.21 -17.21 -2.27
N ASP A 61 -11.88 -17.37 -2.24
CA ASP A 61 -11.24 -18.46 -1.47
C ASP A 61 -11.57 -18.38 0.04
N VAL A 62 -11.65 -17.17 0.59
CA VAL A 62 -12.05 -16.96 2.00
C VAL A 62 -13.51 -17.34 2.23
N GLN A 63 -14.41 -17.06 1.28
CA GLN A 63 -15.82 -17.49 1.36
C GLN A 63 -15.93 -19.01 1.32
N ASP A 64 -15.20 -19.68 0.43
CA ASP A 64 -15.14 -21.15 0.40
C ASP A 64 -14.63 -21.72 1.73
N LEU A 65 -13.59 -21.11 2.32
CA LEU A 65 -13.10 -21.50 3.64
C LEU A 65 -14.16 -21.32 4.73
N ILE A 66 -14.95 -20.25 4.70
CA ILE A 66 -16.05 -20.00 5.64
C ILE A 66 -17.08 -21.14 5.56
N ASP A 67 -17.47 -21.51 4.34
CA ASP A 67 -18.48 -22.55 4.11
C ASP A 67 -18.01 -23.95 4.55
N GLU A 68 -16.70 -24.21 4.50
CA GLU A 68 -16.10 -25.46 4.97
C GLU A 68 -15.87 -25.52 6.49
N GLN A 69 -15.74 -24.39 7.18
CA GLN A 69 -15.47 -24.39 8.63
C GLN A 69 -16.73 -24.70 9.43
N THR A 70 -16.56 -25.36 10.58
CA THR A 70 -17.63 -25.64 11.56
C THR A 70 -17.39 -24.98 12.92
N ASP A 71 -16.22 -24.36 13.11
CA ASP A 71 -15.87 -23.67 14.34
C ASP A 71 -16.31 -22.20 14.27
N ASP A 72 -17.29 -21.82 15.08
CA ASP A 72 -17.89 -20.48 15.10
C ASP A 72 -16.87 -19.35 15.30
N GLU A 73 -15.80 -19.59 16.07
CA GLU A 73 -14.78 -18.56 16.29
C GLU A 73 -13.87 -18.38 15.08
N ILE A 74 -13.56 -19.46 14.35
CA ILE A 74 -12.79 -19.38 13.10
C ILE A 74 -13.66 -18.75 12.00
N ILE A 75 -14.94 -19.14 11.90
CA ILE A 75 -15.89 -18.52 10.97
C ILE A 75 -15.97 -17.01 11.21
N LYS A 76 -16.05 -16.58 12.47
CA LYS A 76 -16.07 -15.15 12.81
C LYS A 76 -14.81 -14.43 12.32
N LEU A 77 -13.63 -15.01 12.55
CA LEU A 77 -12.37 -14.41 12.08
C LEU A 77 -12.31 -14.32 10.55
N LEU A 78 -12.75 -15.36 9.85
CA LEU A 78 -12.80 -15.35 8.38
C LEU A 78 -13.77 -14.30 7.84
N ARG A 79 -14.91 -14.08 8.48
CA ARG A 79 -15.83 -12.98 8.12
C ARG A 79 -15.23 -11.60 8.36
N GLU A 80 -14.45 -11.42 9.42
CA GLU A 80 -13.72 -10.17 9.65
C GLU A 80 -12.66 -9.93 8.56
N ILE A 81 -11.96 -10.98 8.14
CA ILE A 81 -11.00 -10.93 7.02
C ILE A 81 -11.71 -10.48 5.73
N GLU A 82 -12.85 -11.08 5.39
CA GLU A 82 -13.64 -10.73 4.20
C GLU A 82 -14.00 -9.24 4.14
N VAL A 83 -14.44 -8.66 5.26
CA VAL A 83 -14.78 -7.23 5.33
C VAL A 83 -13.58 -6.34 5.01
N ILE A 84 -12.41 -6.65 5.57
CA ILE A 84 -11.21 -5.83 5.38
C ILE A 84 -10.63 -6.04 3.98
N MET A 85 -10.76 -7.24 3.43
CA MET A 85 -10.40 -7.52 2.04
C MET A 85 -11.27 -6.76 1.04
N ALA A 86 -12.56 -6.60 1.31
CA ALA A 86 -13.44 -5.75 0.49
C ALA A 86 -12.94 -4.30 0.49
N ASP A 87 -12.56 -3.76 1.66
CA ASP A 87 -11.99 -2.41 1.76
C ASP A 87 -10.66 -2.29 0.99
N ALA A 88 -9.77 -3.28 1.07
CA ALA A 88 -8.51 -3.29 0.32
C ALA A 88 -8.75 -3.30 -1.19
N THR A 89 -9.67 -4.17 -1.65
CA THR A 89 -10.06 -4.30 -3.06
C THR A 89 -10.61 -2.99 -3.60
N ASP A 90 -11.50 -2.33 -2.86
CA ASP A 90 -12.07 -1.03 -3.24
C ASP A 90 -11.01 0.07 -3.37
N LEU A 91 -10.02 0.11 -2.46
CA LEU A 91 -8.92 1.07 -2.52
C LEU A 91 -8.03 0.84 -3.76
N LEU A 92 -7.70 -0.43 -4.04
CA LEU A 92 -6.88 -0.82 -5.18
C LEU A 92 -7.60 -0.55 -6.52
N ALA A 93 -8.90 -0.83 -6.61
CA ALA A 93 -9.73 -0.52 -7.77
C ALA A 93 -9.76 0.99 -8.07
N GLN A 94 -9.68 1.82 -7.03
CA GLN A 94 -9.54 3.27 -7.12
C GLN A 94 -8.10 3.75 -7.38
N LYS A 95 -7.15 2.83 -7.60
CA LYS A 95 -5.71 3.08 -7.79
C LYS A 95 -5.06 3.78 -6.59
N LYS A 96 -5.68 3.68 -5.41
CA LYS A 96 -5.12 4.19 -4.15
C LYS A 96 -4.20 3.13 -3.59
N THR A 97 -2.89 3.37 -3.67
CA THR A 97 -1.83 2.47 -3.18
C THR A 97 -0.98 3.16 -2.11
N CYS A 98 -1.55 4.15 -1.42
CA CYS A 98 -0.86 4.89 -0.37
C CYS A 98 -0.83 4.09 0.94
N GLY A 99 -0.19 4.65 1.97
CA GLY A 99 0.02 3.97 3.24
C GLY A 99 -1.25 3.43 3.90
N SER A 100 -2.42 4.03 3.67
CA SER A 100 -3.69 3.48 4.18
C SER A 100 -4.03 2.14 3.54
N THR A 101 -3.86 2.00 2.21
CA THR A 101 -4.11 0.74 1.50
C THR A 101 -3.16 -0.35 2.00
N ILE A 102 -1.88 0.00 2.16
CA ILE A 102 -0.87 -0.94 2.68
C ILE A 102 -1.22 -1.38 4.11
N ALA A 103 -1.71 -0.45 4.94
CA ALA A 103 -2.15 -0.79 6.30
C ALA A 103 -3.35 -1.74 6.29
N THR A 104 -4.34 -1.51 5.42
CA THR A 104 -5.49 -2.40 5.25
C THR A 104 -5.06 -3.80 4.80
N GLU A 105 -4.20 -3.92 3.78
CA GLU A 105 -3.65 -5.22 3.35
C GLU A 105 -2.82 -5.91 4.46
N THR A 106 -2.09 -5.13 5.26
CA THR A 106 -1.35 -5.67 6.41
C THR A 106 -2.30 -6.26 7.45
N GLU A 107 -3.40 -5.57 7.74
CA GLU A 107 -4.43 -6.07 8.66
C GLU A 107 -5.08 -7.37 8.17
N VAL A 108 -5.35 -7.50 6.87
CA VAL A 108 -5.81 -8.76 6.24
C VAL A 108 -4.83 -9.89 6.57
N ILE A 109 -3.53 -9.68 6.33
CA ILE A 109 -2.49 -10.69 6.56
C ILE A 109 -2.43 -11.08 8.04
N GLU A 110 -2.47 -10.11 8.94
CA GLU A 110 -2.42 -10.34 10.38
C GLU A 110 -3.62 -11.19 10.84
N LYS A 111 -4.83 -10.87 10.39
CA LYS A 111 -6.03 -11.63 10.75
C LYS A 111 -6.04 -13.04 10.16
N ILE A 112 -5.56 -13.23 8.92
CA ILE A 112 -5.38 -14.56 8.34
C ILE A 112 -4.44 -15.39 9.22
N PHE A 113 -3.33 -14.79 9.68
CA PHE A 113 -2.39 -15.46 10.58
C PHE A 113 -3.02 -15.81 11.93
N GLU A 114 -3.83 -14.93 12.50
CA GLU A 114 -4.60 -15.21 13.72
C GLU A 114 -5.59 -16.37 13.55
N ALA A 115 -6.33 -16.39 12.44
CA ALA A 115 -7.27 -17.46 12.10
C ALA A 115 -6.54 -18.81 11.94
N ALA A 116 -5.42 -18.82 11.22
CA ALA A 116 -4.58 -20.00 11.05
C ALA A 116 -4.04 -20.52 12.38
N LYS A 117 -3.55 -19.61 13.25
CA LYS A 117 -3.05 -19.96 14.59
C LYS A 117 -4.15 -20.57 15.46
N LYS A 118 -5.36 -20.01 15.44
CA LYS A 118 -6.51 -20.58 16.16
C LYS A 118 -6.87 -21.97 15.65
N LYS A 119 -6.90 -22.17 14.33
CA LYS A 119 -7.14 -23.49 13.72
C LYS A 119 -6.12 -24.52 14.20
N GLN A 120 -4.84 -24.14 14.24
CA GLN A 120 -3.75 -25.01 14.71
C GLN A 120 -3.90 -25.38 16.20
N GLN A 121 -4.32 -24.45 17.04
CA GLN A 121 -4.55 -24.69 18.47
C GLN A 121 -5.75 -25.61 18.74
N LYS A 122 -6.79 -25.54 17.89
CA LYS A 122 -7.99 -26.38 18.00
C LYS A 122 -7.87 -27.74 17.30
N GLY A 123 -6.89 -27.89 16.41
CA GLY A 123 -6.69 -29.06 15.55
C GLY A 123 -5.32 -29.75 15.69
N GLY A 124 -4.68 -29.68 16.85
CA GLY A 124 -3.54 -30.54 17.18
C GLY A 124 -3.99 -31.97 17.50
N GLY A 125 -4.28 -32.76 16.46
CA GLY A 125 -4.53 -34.20 16.50
C GLY A 125 -3.60 -34.95 15.56
#